data_AF-A0AAN9YQU4-F1
#
_entry.id   AF-A0AAN9YQU4-F1
#
_cell.length_a   1.000
_cell.length_b   1.000
_cell.length_c   1.000
_cell.angle_alpha   90.00
_cell.angle_beta   90.00
_cell.angle_gamma   90.00
#
_symmetry.space_group_name_H-M   'P 1'
#
loop_
_entity.id
_entity.type
_entity.pdbx_description
1 polymer ?
#
loop_
_entity_poly.entity_id
_entity_poly.type
_entity_poly.pdbx_seq_one_letter_code
_entity_poly.pdbx_strand_id
1 'polypeptide(L)'
;MASTSTGPENVPGGPVPMEDKVLETGASMLQDFQPVKQLCAHLNAFHTYADEPGHVRQCILYDGPGPNARLIGIEYMITPALYATLPADERRLWHSHVFEVKSGMLVMPGPRGPVSQRAWEAAETAEMRHVVGLYGKVYHLWQTDRGDALPLGEPQLMTSFTAPGQFDFEREVGKRDARFGTDWRRKKELRRDIEEPEIHPDADSCWKRRNSM
;
A
#
# COMPACT_ATOMS: atom_id res chain seq x y z
N MET A 1 -22.21 4.23 -2.16
CA MET A 1 -23.21 3.12 -2.14
C MET A 1 -22.46 1.80 -2.19
N ALA A 2 -23.10 0.65 -1.98
CA ALA A 2 -22.43 -0.64 -2.11
C ALA A 2 -22.31 -1.05 -3.59
N SER A 3 -21.23 -1.74 -3.95
CA SER A 3 -21.15 -2.55 -5.17
C SER A 3 -20.76 -3.97 -4.77
N THR A 4 -21.50 -4.96 -5.25
CA THR A 4 -21.36 -6.37 -4.91
C THR A 4 -20.97 -7.17 -6.14
N SER A 5 -19.73 -7.65 -6.20
CA SER A 5 -19.35 -8.72 -7.12
C SER A 5 -18.12 -9.48 -6.61
N THR A 6 -18.18 -10.81 -6.70
CA THR A 6 -17.06 -11.74 -6.43
C THR A 6 -16.79 -12.51 -7.71
N GLY A 7 -16.01 -11.93 -8.63
CA GLY A 7 -15.76 -12.52 -9.93
C GLY A 7 -14.92 -11.62 -10.86
N PRO A 8 -14.56 -12.12 -12.05
CA PRO A 8 -13.68 -11.43 -13.02
C PRO A 8 -14.34 -10.26 -13.78
N GLU A 9 -15.60 -9.93 -13.50
CA GLU A 9 -16.44 -9.06 -14.34
C GLU A 9 -16.16 -7.56 -14.20
N ASN A 10 -15.30 -7.15 -13.25
CA ASN A 10 -15.05 -5.74 -12.90
C ASN A 10 -13.98 -5.03 -13.76
N VAL A 11 -13.52 -5.64 -14.86
CA VAL A 11 -12.58 -5.04 -15.81
C VAL A 11 -13.17 -5.13 -17.23
N PRO A 12 -13.37 -4.01 -17.95
CA PRO A 12 -13.78 -4.01 -19.35
C PRO A 12 -12.73 -4.71 -20.22
N GLY A 13 -13.18 -5.69 -21.01
CA GLY A 13 -12.33 -6.55 -21.82
C GLY A 13 -12.84 -8.00 -21.86
N GLY A 14 -13.47 -8.46 -20.78
CA GLY A 14 -13.97 -9.83 -20.66
C GLY A 14 -12.85 -10.85 -20.36
N PRO A 15 -13.07 -12.15 -20.58
CA PRO A 15 -12.06 -13.17 -20.35
C PRO A 15 -10.94 -13.08 -21.40
N VAL A 16 -9.68 -13.07 -20.95
CA VAL A 16 -8.49 -13.01 -21.82
C VAL A 16 -8.58 -14.09 -22.92
N PRO A 17 -8.49 -13.71 -24.21
CA PRO A 17 -8.48 -14.62 -25.36
C PRO A 17 -7.50 -15.79 -25.25
N MET A 18 -7.81 -16.88 -25.96
CA MET A 18 -6.93 -18.06 -25.99
C MET A 18 -5.63 -17.80 -26.77
N GLU A 19 -5.65 -16.89 -27.74
CA GLU A 19 -4.47 -16.45 -28.50
C GLU A 19 -3.51 -15.66 -27.61
N ASP A 20 -4.01 -14.63 -26.92
CA ASP A 20 -3.24 -13.82 -25.98
C ASP A 20 -2.56 -14.68 -24.90
N LYS A 21 -3.25 -15.65 -24.30
CA LYS A 21 -2.65 -16.59 -23.33
C LYS A 21 -1.47 -17.39 -23.89
N VAL A 22 -1.54 -17.80 -25.15
CA VAL A 22 -0.45 -18.54 -25.81
C VAL A 22 0.72 -17.60 -26.11
N LEU A 23 0.44 -16.36 -26.53
CA LEU A 23 1.45 -15.33 -26.79
C LEU A 23 2.15 -14.89 -25.48
N GLU A 24 1.40 -14.60 -24.42
CA GLU A 24 1.90 -14.29 -23.08
C GLU A 24 2.78 -15.43 -22.54
N THR A 25 2.32 -16.69 -22.66
CA THR A 25 3.09 -17.86 -22.23
C THR A 25 4.40 -17.95 -23.00
N GLY A 26 4.37 -17.83 -24.34
CA GLY A 26 5.57 -17.88 -25.18
C GLY A 26 6.55 -16.73 -24.90
N ALA A 27 6.03 -15.51 -24.72
CA ALA A 27 6.83 -14.35 -24.34
C ALA A 27 7.47 -14.53 -22.95
N SER A 28 6.75 -15.12 -21.99
CA SER A 28 7.24 -15.36 -20.63
C SER A 28 8.47 -16.28 -20.56
N MET A 29 8.68 -17.12 -21.58
CA MET A 29 9.84 -18.01 -21.72
C MET A 29 11.05 -17.34 -22.38
N LEU A 30 10.87 -16.20 -23.05
CA LEU A 30 11.91 -15.52 -23.84
C LEU A 30 12.34 -14.18 -23.22
N GLN A 31 11.43 -13.49 -22.53
CA GLN A 31 11.70 -12.22 -21.86
C GLN A 31 12.43 -12.42 -20.54
N ASP A 32 13.48 -11.65 -20.28
CA ASP A 32 14.08 -11.62 -18.94
C ASP A 32 13.33 -10.65 -18.01
N PHE A 33 12.84 -11.20 -16.92
CA PHE A 33 12.08 -10.49 -15.90
C PHE A 33 12.94 -9.97 -14.73
N GLN A 34 14.27 -9.78 -14.86
CA GLN A 34 15.06 -9.16 -13.76
C GLN A 34 14.44 -7.87 -13.20
N PRO A 35 13.90 -6.92 -14.01
CA PRO A 35 13.27 -5.72 -13.45
C PRO A 35 12.06 -6.04 -12.55
N VAL A 36 11.30 -7.08 -12.88
CA VAL A 36 10.16 -7.57 -12.07
C VAL A 36 10.63 -8.38 -10.85
N LYS A 37 11.78 -9.06 -10.95
CA LYS A 37 12.44 -9.76 -9.82
C LYS A 37 13.12 -8.79 -8.84
N GLN A 38 13.35 -7.53 -9.22
CA GLN A 38 13.80 -6.46 -8.33
C GLN A 38 12.64 -5.83 -7.52
N LEU A 39 11.38 -6.22 -7.78
CA LEU A 39 10.26 -5.86 -6.91
C LEU A 39 10.44 -6.53 -5.55
N CYS A 40 10.78 -5.75 -4.52
CA CYS A 40 11.27 -6.28 -3.25
C CYS A 40 10.29 -7.23 -2.54
N ALA A 41 8.99 -7.04 -2.74
CA ALA A 41 7.93 -7.99 -2.40
C ALA A 41 6.61 -7.62 -3.11
N HIS A 42 5.70 -8.58 -3.28
CA HIS A 42 4.29 -8.27 -3.57
C HIS A 42 3.60 -7.89 -2.27
N LEU A 43 3.29 -6.59 -2.11
CA LEU A 43 2.73 -6.03 -0.89
C LEU A 43 1.45 -5.26 -1.22
N ASN A 44 0.37 -5.53 -0.48
CA ASN A 44 -0.67 -4.51 -0.28
C ASN A 44 -0.23 -3.68 0.93
N ALA A 45 0.65 -2.70 0.70
CA ALA A 45 1.24 -1.95 1.80
C ALA A 45 1.58 -0.51 1.40
N PHE A 46 2.05 0.21 2.41
CA PHE A 46 3.04 1.27 2.32
C PHE A 46 4.29 0.74 3.13
N HIS A 47 5.54 1.19 2.89
CA HIS A 47 6.70 0.29 2.67
C HIS A 47 8.04 0.51 3.43
N THR A 48 8.84 -0.59 3.63
CA THR A 48 10.33 -0.69 3.89
C THR A 48 10.85 -0.41 5.32
N TYR A 49 12.11 -0.56 5.83
CA TYR A 49 13.56 -0.60 5.45
C TYR A 49 14.38 -1.68 6.20
N ALA A 50 15.64 -1.93 5.79
CA ALA A 50 16.78 -2.06 6.74
C ALA A 50 18.15 -1.82 6.07
N ASP A 51 18.97 -0.96 6.69
CA ASP A 51 20.35 -0.52 6.41
C ASP A 51 20.61 0.65 5.43
N GLU A 52 21.60 1.46 5.79
CA GLU A 52 21.84 2.85 5.34
C GLU A 52 23.13 3.00 4.50
N PRO A 53 23.29 4.07 3.68
CA PRO A 53 22.47 5.28 3.61
C PRO A 53 21.53 5.34 2.41
N GLY A 54 20.36 5.97 2.62
CA GLY A 54 19.55 6.51 1.52
C GLY A 54 19.09 5.52 0.45
N HIS A 55 18.75 4.29 0.85
CA HIS A 55 17.94 3.41 0.01
C HIS A 55 16.56 4.06 -0.27
N VAL A 56 15.89 3.63 -1.34
CA VAL A 56 14.53 4.02 -1.72
C VAL A 56 13.77 2.74 -2.09
N ARG A 57 12.71 2.36 -1.37
CA ARG A 57 11.87 1.24 -1.84
C ARG A 57 10.85 1.76 -2.84
N GLN A 58 10.68 0.99 -3.91
CA GLN A 58 9.77 1.23 -5.02
C GLN A 58 8.76 0.09 -5.02
N CYS A 59 7.46 0.39 -4.95
CA CYS A 59 6.44 -0.62 -4.79
C CYS A 59 5.21 -0.38 -5.66
N ILE A 60 4.53 -1.48 -6.01
CA ILE A 60 3.45 -1.55 -6.99
C ILE A 60 2.15 -1.86 -6.25
N LEU A 61 1.17 -0.96 -6.38
CA LEU A 61 -0.08 -1.01 -5.63
C LEU A 61 -1.19 -1.69 -6.43
N TYR A 62 -1.91 -2.59 -5.76
CA TYR A 62 -3.03 -3.35 -6.33
C TYR A 62 -4.32 -3.14 -5.53
N ASP A 63 -5.47 -3.07 -6.22
CA ASP A 63 -6.77 -2.84 -5.58
C ASP A 63 -7.30 -4.02 -4.74
N GLY A 64 -6.66 -5.20 -4.83
CA GLY A 64 -7.01 -6.40 -4.07
C GLY A 64 -5.97 -7.52 -4.11
N PRO A 65 -6.20 -8.65 -3.40
CA PRO A 65 -5.28 -9.79 -3.29
C PRO A 65 -5.55 -10.93 -4.31
N GLY A 66 -6.34 -10.68 -5.36
CA GLY A 66 -6.71 -11.69 -6.35
C GLY A 66 -5.79 -11.68 -7.59
N PRO A 67 -5.75 -12.76 -8.38
CA PRO A 67 -4.97 -12.78 -9.63
C PRO A 67 -5.45 -11.74 -10.67
N ASN A 68 -6.68 -11.25 -10.53
CA ASN A 68 -7.28 -10.23 -11.40
C ASN A 68 -7.30 -8.85 -10.73
N ALA A 69 -6.46 -8.61 -9.72
CA ALA A 69 -6.37 -7.31 -9.07
C ALA A 69 -5.77 -6.27 -10.02
N ARG A 70 -6.34 -5.07 -10.02
CA ARG A 70 -5.92 -3.98 -10.90
C ARG A 70 -4.67 -3.32 -10.34
N LEU A 71 -3.67 -3.09 -11.19
CA LEU A 71 -2.57 -2.18 -10.90
C LEU A 71 -3.13 -0.75 -10.82
N ILE A 72 -3.14 -0.17 -9.63
CA ILE A 72 -3.72 1.15 -9.36
C ILE A 72 -2.69 2.26 -9.22
N GLY A 73 -1.44 1.96 -8.83
CA GLY A 73 -0.46 3.00 -8.56
C GLY A 73 0.95 2.50 -8.24
N ILE A 74 1.84 3.46 -8.00
CA ILE A 74 3.21 3.25 -7.55
C ILE A 74 3.45 4.11 -6.32
N GLU A 75 4.22 3.59 -5.37
CA GLU A 75 4.78 4.37 -4.27
C GLU A 75 6.31 4.29 -4.23
N TYR A 76 6.92 5.43 -3.89
CA TYR A 76 8.30 5.55 -3.43
C TYR A 76 8.31 5.88 -1.94
N MET A 77 9.17 5.19 -1.19
CA MET A 77 9.34 5.45 0.25
C MET A 77 10.80 5.60 0.65
N ILE A 78 11.06 6.51 1.59
CA ILE A 78 12.41 6.97 1.96
C ILE A 78 12.59 7.07 3.48
N THR A 79 13.84 6.97 3.94
CA THR A 79 14.21 7.17 5.36
C THR A 79 14.05 8.65 5.78
N PRO A 80 13.94 8.94 7.09
CA PRO A 80 13.99 10.31 7.60
C PRO A 80 15.22 11.11 7.13
N ALA A 81 16.38 10.44 7.03
CA ALA A 81 17.63 11.05 6.57
C ALA A 81 17.51 11.58 5.14
N LEU A 82 16.95 10.80 4.20
CA LEU A 82 16.65 11.28 2.86
C LEU A 82 15.57 12.37 2.87
N TYR A 83 14.47 12.14 3.60
CA TYR A 83 13.35 13.09 3.62
C TYR A 83 13.78 14.49 4.09
N ALA A 84 14.68 14.58 5.07
CA ALA A 84 15.26 15.84 5.53
C ALA A 84 16.07 16.58 4.44
N THR A 85 16.68 15.87 3.49
CA THR A 85 17.42 16.48 2.36
C THR A 85 16.52 17.01 1.24
N LEU A 86 15.24 16.61 1.18
CA LEU A 86 14.32 17.05 0.14
C LEU A 86 13.98 18.55 0.27
N PRO A 87 13.81 19.27 -0.86
CA PRO A 87 13.24 20.62 -0.89
C PRO A 87 11.89 20.72 -0.17
N ALA A 88 11.62 21.87 0.46
CA ALA A 88 10.45 22.06 1.34
C ALA A 88 9.09 22.10 0.62
N ASP A 89 9.08 22.25 -0.71
CA ASP A 89 7.93 22.08 -1.60
C ASP A 89 7.72 20.59 -1.93
N GLU A 90 8.77 19.89 -2.33
CA GLU A 90 8.77 18.44 -2.58
C GLU A 90 8.36 17.65 -1.33
N ARG A 91 8.86 18.01 -0.14
CA ARG A 91 8.47 17.39 1.15
C ARG A 91 6.96 17.36 1.39
N ARG A 92 6.21 18.34 0.90
CA ARG A 92 4.74 18.44 1.06
C ARG A 92 3.95 17.40 0.27
N LEU A 93 4.63 16.64 -0.60
CA LEU A 93 4.07 15.55 -1.40
C LEU A 93 4.18 14.18 -0.69
N TRP A 94 4.74 14.13 0.53
CA TRP A 94 4.94 12.90 1.29
C TRP A 94 4.09 12.87 2.57
N HIS A 95 3.81 11.66 3.03
CA HIS A 95 3.05 11.40 4.26
C HIS A 95 3.77 10.40 5.16
N SER A 96 3.43 10.41 6.46
CA SER A 96 4.01 9.57 7.51
C SER A 96 3.17 8.31 7.77
N HIS A 97 3.84 7.26 8.25
CA HIS A 97 3.28 5.91 8.33
C HIS A 97 2.83 5.49 9.73
N VAL A 98 3.11 6.34 10.73
CA VAL A 98 2.94 6.04 12.15
C VAL A 98 1.51 5.61 12.49
N PHE A 99 0.52 6.35 11.98
CA PHE A 99 -0.88 6.03 12.22
C PHE A 99 -1.30 4.72 11.56
N GLU A 100 -0.93 4.45 10.30
CA GLU A 100 -1.37 3.24 9.62
C GLU A 100 -0.84 1.97 10.29
N VAL A 101 0.46 2.01 10.62
CA VAL A 101 1.17 0.92 11.28
C VAL A 101 0.53 0.65 12.63
N LYS A 102 0.43 1.66 13.51
CA LYS A 102 -0.02 1.44 14.89
C LYS A 102 -1.53 1.34 15.06
N SER A 103 -2.33 1.80 14.09
CA SER A 103 -3.78 1.57 14.09
C SER A 103 -4.18 0.17 13.60
N GLY A 104 -3.27 -0.58 12.94
CA GLY A 104 -3.61 -1.83 12.26
C GLY A 104 -4.29 -1.64 10.89
N MET A 105 -4.38 -0.39 10.41
CA MET A 105 -4.89 -0.08 9.07
C MET A 105 -3.97 -0.61 7.97
N LEU A 106 -2.66 -0.64 8.19
CA LEU A 106 -1.71 -1.26 7.26
C LEU A 106 -1.52 -2.75 7.59
N VAL A 107 -1.59 -3.66 6.60
CA VAL A 107 -1.36 -5.11 6.82
C VAL A 107 -0.67 -5.76 5.62
N MET A 108 0.25 -6.68 5.87
CA MET A 108 0.79 -7.53 4.79
C MET A 108 -0.16 -8.71 4.56
N PRO A 109 -0.68 -8.95 3.34
CA PRO A 109 -1.58 -10.07 3.05
C PRO A 109 -0.93 -11.43 3.34
N GLY A 110 -1.45 -12.14 4.34
CA GLY A 110 -0.85 -13.37 4.84
C GLY A 110 -1.33 -14.67 4.17
N PRO A 111 -0.58 -15.77 4.35
CA PRO A 111 -1.00 -17.10 3.89
C PRO A 111 -2.30 -17.54 4.57
N ARG A 112 -3.25 -18.03 3.77
CA ARG A 112 -4.56 -18.53 4.24
C ARG A 112 -4.42 -19.92 4.89
N GLY A 113 -3.81 -19.99 6.08
CA GLY A 113 -3.68 -21.22 6.86
C GLY A 113 -3.25 -20.98 8.31
N PRO A 114 -3.85 -21.69 9.30
CA PRO A 114 -3.62 -21.41 10.73
C PRO A 114 -2.20 -21.78 11.20
N VAL A 115 -1.58 -22.79 10.59
CA VAL A 115 -0.25 -23.31 10.98
C VAL A 115 0.86 -22.26 10.83
N SER A 116 0.71 -21.35 9.86
CA SER A 116 1.67 -20.26 9.57
C SER A 116 1.38 -18.94 10.30
N GLN A 117 0.21 -18.77 10.92
CA GLN A 117 -0.28 -17.44 11.29
C GLN A 117 0.60 -16.69 12.30
N ARG A 118 1.15 -17.36 13.32
CA ARG A 118 2.04 -16.71 14.30
C ARG A 118 3.39 -16.30 13.71
N ALA A 119 3.95 -17.12 12.81
CA ALA A 119 5.19 -16.78 12.11
C ALA A 119 4.97 -15.59 11.16
N TRP A 120 3.82 -15.55 10.49
CA TRP A 120 3.43 -14.40 9.68
C TRP A 120 3.20 -13.14 10.52
N GLU A 121 2.47 -13.23 11.64
CA GLU A 121 2.28 -12.09 12.56
C GLU A 121 3.62 -11.54 13.07
N ALA A 122 4.60 -12.40 13.36
CA ALA A 122 5.94 -11.96 13.76
C ALA A 122 6.70 -11.28 12.61
N ALA A 123 6.73 -11.87 11.41
CA ALA A 123 7.41 -11.32 10.24
C ALA A 123 6.78 -9.98 9.78
N GLU A 124 5.45 -9.90 9.74
CA GLU A 124 4.73 -8.66 9.46
C GLU A 124 4.99 -7.60 10.53
N THR A 125 4.99 -7.96 11.81
CA THR A 125 5.30 -7.00 12.89
C THR A 125 6.76 -6.53 12.83
N ALA A 126 7.69 -7.35 12.33
CA ALA A 126 9.07 -6.94 12.08
C ALA A 126 9.16 -5.91 10.93
N GLU A 127 8.60 -6.18 9.74
CA GLU A 127 8.54 -5.19 8.66
C GLU A 127 7.89 -3.88 9.14
N MET A 128 6.78 -3.97 9.88
CA MET A 128 6.07 -2.80 10.44
C MET A 128 6.92 -1.96 11.42
N ARG A 129 7.91 -2.53 12.12
CA ARG A 129 8.86 -1.75 12.95
C ARG A 129 9.77 -0.87 12.12
N HIS A 130 9.99 -1.23 10.86
CA HIS A 130 10.74 -0.39 9.93
C HIS A 130 9.80 0.58 9.20
N VAL A 131 8.61 0.13 8.77
CA VAL A 131 7.66 0.98 8.03
C VAL A 131 7.23 2.22 8.81
N VAL A 132 7.07 2.09 10.14
CA VAL A 132 6.64 3.19 11.01
C VAL A 132 7.52 4.45 10.86
N GLY A 133 8.80 4.27 10.55
CA GLY A 133 9.83 5.31 10.56
C GLY A 133 9.76 6.34 9.42
N LEU A 134 8.80 6.24 8.50
CA LEU A 134 9.08 6.58 7.10
C LEU A 134 8.12 7.55 6.44
N TYR A 135 8.59 8.07 5.31
CA TYR A 135 7.89 8.99 4.44
C TYR A 135 7.60 8.33 3.10
N GLY A 136 6.35 8.41 2.63
CA GLY A 136 5.89 7.82 1.36
C GLY A 136 5.22 8.83 0.43
N LYS A 137 5.51 8.69 -0.87
CA LYS A 137 4.96 9.49 -1.98
C LYS A 137 4.37 8.55 -3.03
N VAL A 138 3.05 8.55 -3.08
CA VAL A 138 2.23 7.58 -3.83
C VAL A 138 1.39 8.29 -4.88
N TYR A 139 1.37 7.73 -6.09
CA TYR A 139 0.48 8.17 -7.17
C TYR A 139 -0.41 7.04 -7.64
N HIS A 140 -1.72 7.28 -7.69
CA HIS A 140 -2.69 6.38 -8.32
C HIS A 140 -2.97 6.81 -9.76
N LEU A 141 -2.79 5.88 -10.69
CA LEU A 141 -3.11 6.01 -12.11
C LEU A 141 -4.51 5.46 -12.42
N TRP A 142 -5.17 4.76 -11.49
CA TRP A 142 -6.53 4.24 -11.65
C TRP A 142 -7.34 4.47 -10.37
N GLN A 143 -8.40 5.29 -10.45
CA GLN A 143 -9.28 5.62 -9.32
C GLN A 143 -10.38 4.55 -9.13
N THR A 144 -9.96 3.32 -8.82
CA THR A 144 -10.89 2.18 -8.65
C THR A 144 -11.88 2.37 -7.50
N ASP A 145 -11.53 3.20 -6.53
CA ASP A 145 -12.32 3.64 -5.37
C ASP A 145 -13.44 4.62 -5.75
N ARG A 146 -13.22 5.47 -6.76
CA ARG A 146 -14.26 6.28 -7.42
C ARG A 146 -15.27 5.41 -8.18
N GLY A 147 -14.93 4.16 -8.46
CA GLY A 147 -15.71 3.22 -9.26
C GLY A 147 -15.29 3.17 -10.73
N ASP A 148 -14.15 3.76 -11.09
CA ASP A 148 -13.68 3.83 -12.48
C ASP A 148 -13.44 2.43 -13.07
N ALA A 149 -14.07 2.17 -14.21
CA ALA A 149 -13.91 0.92 -14.95
C ALA A 149 -12.60 0.85 -15.76
N LEU A 150 -11.88 1.97 -15.95
CA LEU A 150 -10.63 2.08 -16.68
C LEU A 150 -9.70 3.11 -15.98
N PRO A 151 -8.37 3.08 -16.20
CA PRO A 151 -7.47 4.13 -15.72
C PRO A 151 -7.72 5.43 -16.50
N LEU A 152 -8.57 6.32 -15.94
CA LEU A 152 -9.01 7.56 -16.59
C LEU A 152 -8.43 8.81 -15.93
N GLY A 153 -7.84 9.68 -16.76
CA GLY A 153 -7.33 11.00 -16.37
C GLY A 153 -5.86 11.00 -15.98
N GLU A 154 -5.46 12.04 -15.24
CA GLU A 154 -4.07 12.24 -14.80
C GLU A 154 -3.76 11.48 -13.49
N PRO A 155 -2.50 11.06 -13.25
CA PRO A 155 -2.09 10.43 -11.99
C PRO A 155 -2.40 11.32 -10.78
N GLN A 156 -3.15 10.80 -9.82
CA GLN A 156 -3.51 11.50 -8.60
C GLN A 156 -2.48 11.23 -7.50
N LEU A 157 -1.95 12.29 -6.88
CA LEU A 157 -1.16 12.18 -5.66
C LEU A 157 -2.07 11.74 -4.51
N MET A 158 -1.75 10.63 -3.87
CA MET A 158 -2.48 10.13 -2.70
C MET A 158 -1.75 10.51 -1.40
N THR A 159 -2.46 10.39 -0.28
CA THR A 159 -1.93 10.50 1.08
C THR A 159 -2.62 9.43 1.91
N SER A 160 -1.93 8.83 2.88
CA SER A 160 -2.64 8.06 3.89
C SER A 160 -3.31 8.94 4.95
N PHE A 161 -4.13 8.31 5.77
CA PHE A 161 -4.70 8.85 7.00
C PHE A 161 -3.65 8.84 8.11
N THR A 162 -3.58 9.92 8.88
CA THR A 162 -2.53 10.20 9.86
C THR A 162 -3.08 10.42 11.28
N ALA A 163 -4.40 10.42 11.45
CA ALA A 163 -5.05 10.58 12.75
C ALA A 163 -6.47 9.97 12.80
N PRO A 164 -6.99 9.64 14.00
CA PRO A 164 -8.40 9.28 14.18
C PRO A 164 -9.36 10.36 13.67
N GLY A 165 -10.57 9.96 13.26
CA GLY A 165 -11.64 10.89 12.84
C GLY A 165 -11.47 11.50 11.45
N GLN A 166 -10.36 11.23 10.74
CA GLN A 166 -10.17 11.67 9.36
C GLN A 166 -11.10 10.97 8.35
N PHE A 167 -11.54 9.74 8.67
CA PHE A 167 -12.49 8.91 7.92
C PHE A 167 -13.22 7.91 8.85
N ASP A 168 -14.19 7.17 8.32
CA ASP A 168 -14.87 6.08 9.04
C ASP A 168 -13.98 4.82 9.11
N PHE A 169 -13.05 4.86 10.07
CA PHE A 169 -12.01 3.86 10.25
C PHE A 169 -12.57 2.45 10.44
N GLU A 170 -13.47 2.23 11.41
CA GLU A 170 -13.95 0.89 11.72
C GLU A 170 -14.72 0.26 10.55
N ARG A 171 -15.49 1.07 9.81
CA ARG A 171 -16.28 0.59 8.67
C ARG A 171 -15.41 0.24 7.46
N GLU A 172 -14.47 1.09 7.08
CA GLU A 172 -13.65 0.85 5.88
C GLU A 172 -12.53 -0.17 6.13
N VAL A 173 -11.84 -0.09 7.28
CA VAL A 173 -10.82 -1.10 7.66
C VAL A 173 -11.49 -2.44 7.98
N GLY A 174 -12.71 -2.45 8.52
CA GLY A 174 -13.51 -3.68 8.69
C GLY A 174 -13.86 -4.39 7.37
N LYS A 175 -14.17 -3.65 6.30
CA LYS A 175 -14.35 -4.22 4.94
C LYS A 175 -13.05 -4.82 4.41
N ARG A 176 -11.92 -4.14 4.61
CA ARG A 176 -10.59 -4.66 4.28
C ARG A 176 -10.37 -5.98 5.01
N ASP A 177 -10.55 -6.00 6.32
CA ASP A 177 -10.34 -7.19 7.15
C ASP A 177 -11.17 -8.39 6.69
N ALA A 178 -12.46 -8.20 6.39
CA ALA A 178 -13.31 -9.23 5.81
C ALA A 178 -12.81 -9.76 4.44
N ARG A 179 -12.20 -8.89 3.61
CA ARG A 179 -11.67 -9.25 2.28
C ARG A 179 -10.33 -9.99 2.33
N PHE A 180 -9.46 -9.65 3.28
CA PHE A 180 -8.11 -10.21 3.39
C PHE A 180 -7.99 -11.34 4.44
N GLY A 181 -8.95 -11.46 5.36
CA GLY A 181 -8.87 -12.40 6.49
C GLY A 181 -7.99 -11.89 7.63
N THR A 182 -7.98 -10.58 7.86
CA THR A 182 -7.18 -9.90 8.90
C THR A 182 -8.07 -9.32 10.00
N ASP A 183 -7.47 -8.81 11.08
CA ASP A 183 -8.15 -8.04 12.12
C ASP A 183 -7.24 -6.89 12.58
N TRP A 184 -7.64 -5.65 12.30
CA TRP A 184 -6.88 -4.46 12.67
C TRP A 184 -6.71 -4.31 14.19
N ARG A 185 -7.64 -4.83 15.00
CA ARG A 185 -7.54 -4.77 16.48
C ARG A 185 -6.43 -5.68 16.97
N ARG A 186 -6.36 -6.92 16.47
CA ARG A 186 -5.22 -7.83 16.65
C ARG A 186 -3.90 -7.22 16.16
N LYS A 187 -3.87 -6.56 15.00
CA LYS A 187 -2.65 -5.91 14.48
C LYS A 187 -2.20 -4.71 15.32
N LYS A 188 -3.14 -3.88 15.78
CA LYS A 188 -2.88 -2.77 16.71
C LYS A 188 -2.25 -3.25 18.03
N GLU A 189 -2.82 -4.29 18.63
CA GLU A 189 -2.30 -4.88 19.87
C GLU A 189 -0.91 -5.50 19.69
N LEU A 190 -0.65 -6.17 18.55
CA LEU A 190 0.67 -6.70 18.18
C LEU A 190 1.75 -5.64 17.93
N ARG A 191 1.34 -4.37 17.73
CA ARG A 191 2.23 -3.26 17.32
C ARG A 191 2.29 -2.13 18.37
N ARG A 192 1.72 -2.36 19.56
CA ARG A 192 1.67 -1.37 20.65
C ARG A 192 3.05 -0.91 21.11
N ASP A 193 4.02 -1.84 21.06
CA ASP A 193 5.43 -1.71 21.44
C ASP A 193 6.35 -1.43 20.22
N ILE A 194 5.78 -0.98 19.10
CA ILE A 194 6.54 -0.29 18.06
C ILE A 194 6.71 1.17 18.50
N GLU A 195 7.95 1.66 18.50
CA GLU A 195 8.27 3.05 18.83
C GLU A 195 7.70 4.03 17.80
N GLU A 196 7.34 5.23 18.23
CA GLU A 196 6.79 6.27 17.35
C GLU A 196 7.89 7.29 17.04
N PRO A 197 8.30 7.45 15.76
CA PRO A 197 9.32 8.42 15.38
C PRO A 197 8.78 9.85 15.47
N GLU A 198 9.67 10.83 15.59
CA GLU A 198 9.30 12.23 15.41
C GLU A 198 8.95 12.49 13.93
N ILE A 199 7.70 12.91 13.68
CA ILE A 199 7.22 13.24 12.34
C ILE A 199 7.63 14.66 11.98
N HIS A 200 8.42 14.80 10.92
CA HIS A 200 8.94 16.08 10.45
C HIS A 200 7.82 17.07 10.07
N PRO A 201 7.91 18.36 10.43
CA PRO A 201 6.80 19.31 10.37
C PRO A 201 6.20 19.56 8.97
N ASP A 202 6.95 19.37 7.88
CA ASP A 202 6.43 19.50 6.51
C ASP A 202 5.60 18.31 6.00
N ALA A 203 5.72 17.12 6.61
CA ALA A 203 4.99 15.91 6.18
C ALA A 203 3.49 16.05 6.45
N ASP A 204 2.66 15.16 5.88
CA ASP A 204 1.21 15.11 6.12
C ASP A 204 0.49 16.41 5.74
N SER A 205 1.10 17.16 4.82
CA SER A 205 0.69 18.51 4.42
C SER A 205 -0.73 18.59 3.86
N CYS A 206 -1.30 17.48 3.38
CA CYS A 206 -2.71 17.41 2.98
C CYS A 206 -3.66 17.69 4.15
N TRP A 207 -3.43 17.03 5.29
CA TRP A 207 -4.23 17.18 6.52
C TRP A 207 -3.98 18.53 7.20
N LYS A 208 -2.72 18.99 7.21
CA LYS A 208 -2.34 20.29 7.78
C LYS A 208 -3.02 21.46 7.05
N ARG A 209 -3.14 21.39 5.72
CA ARG A 209 -3.95 22.34 4.93
C ARG A 209 -5.43 22.26 5.27
N ARG A 210 -6.02 21.05 5.35
CA ARG A 210 -7.47 20.86 5.61
C ARG A 210 -7.90 21.35 6.99
N ASN A 211 -7.01 21.29 7.98
CA ASN A 211 -7.27 21.76 9.35
C ASN A 211 -6.96 23.27 9.54
N SER A 212 -6.57 23.97 8.48
CA SER A 212 -6.27 25.42 8.47
C SER A 212 -7.33 26.23 7.69
N MET A 213 -8.52 25.64 7.49
CA MET A 213 -9.69 26.20 6.80
C MET A 213 -10.93 26.06 7.68
#